data_AF-A0A9W5L0V7-F1
#
_entry.id   AF-A0A9W5L0V7-F1
#
_cell.length_a   1.000
_cell.length_b   1.000
_cell.length_c   1.000
_cell.angle_alpha   90.00
_cell.angle_beta   90.00
_cell.angle_gamma   90.00
#
_symmetry.space_group_name_H-M   'P 1'
#
loop_
_entity.id
_entity.type
_entity.pdbx_description
1 polymer ?
#
loop_
_entity_poly.entity_id
_entity_poly.type
_entity_poly.pdbx_seq_one_letter_code
_entity_poly.pdbx_strand_id
1 'polypeptide(L)' 'MLAGFLVCLFVGLLIIFLGYQIHVKKRLFLLAGYQEETFVGDKNKLAKLSGAFSYIVGVATIILPLGLEKIGG' A
#
# COMPACT_ATOMS: atom_id res chain seq x y z
N MET A 1 -8.37 -18.72 -12.35
CA MET A 1 -7.23 -17.80 -12.57
C MET A 1 -7.67 -16.35 -12.80
N LEU A 2 -8.50 -16.05 -13.80
CA LEU A 2 -8.90 -14.66 -14.15
C LEU A 2 -9.51 -13.83 -13.01
N ALA A 3 -10.43 -14.41 -12.23
CA ALA A 3 -11.07 -13.70 -11.11
C ALA A 3 -10.07 -13.33 -9.99
N GLY A 4 -9.15 -14.24 -9.65
CA GLY A 4 -8.11 -13.98 -8.65
C GLY A 4 -7.13 -12.90 -9.11
N PHE A 5 -6.75 -12.92 -10.39
CA PHE A 5 -5.91 -11.88 -10.97
C PHE A 5 -6.58 -10.49 -10.92
N LEU A 6 -7.87 -10.42 -11.27
CA LEU A 6 -8.65 -9.18 -11.18
C LEU A 6 -8.75 -8.65 -9.76
N VAL A 7 -8.96 -9.52 -8.77
CA VAL A 7 -8.99 -9.14 -7.35
C VAL A 7 -7.62 -8.62 -6.90
N CYS A 8 -6.52 -9.31 -7.23
CA CYS A 8 -5.16 -8.85 -6.91
C CYS A 8 -4.84 -7.49 -7.56
N LEU A 9 -5.27 -7.28 -8.81
CA LEU A 9 -5.13 -5.99 -9.49
C LEU A 9 -5.88 -4.88 -8.76
N PHE A 10 -7.15 -5.12 -8.41
CA PHE A 10 -8.00 -4.14 -7.76
C PHE A 10 -7.50 -3.79 -6.35
N VAL A 11 -7.10 -4.81 -5.58
CA VAL A 11 -6.53 -4.66 -4.25
C VAL A 11 -5.17 -3.95 -4.31
N GLY A 12 -4.29 -4.33 -5.25
CA GLY A 12 -3.01 -3.67 -5.45
C GLY A 12 -3.16 -2.19 -5.80
N LEU A 13 -4.09 -1.84 -6.70
CA LEU A 13 -4.43 -0.45 -7.02
C LEU A 13 -4.97 0.30 -5.81
N LEU A 14 -5.85 -0.30 -5.01
CA LEU A 14 -6.36 0.30 -3.78
C LEU A 14 -5.25 0.60 -2.78
N ILE A 15 -4.31 -0.33 -2.58
CA ILE A 15 -3.17 -0.14 -1.67
C ILE A 15 -2.27 0.99 -2.16
N ILE A 16 -1.98 1.05 -3.47
CA ILE A 16 -1.21 2.14 -4.09
C ILE A 16 -1.92 3.48 -3.90
N PHE A 17 -3.25 3.51 -4.10
CA PHE A 17 -4.06 4.71 -3.94
C PHE A 17 -4.06 5.22 -2.49
N LEU A 18 -4.19 4.31 -1.52
CA LEU A 18 -4.07 4.64 -0.10
C LEU A 18 -2.67 5.16 0.25
N GLY A 19 -1.62 4.51 -0.28
CA GLY A 19 -0.24 4.96 -0.17
C GLY A 19 -0.02 6.37 -0.73
N TYR A 20 -0.62 6.69 -1.87
CA TYR A 20 -0.60 8.03 -2.46
C TYR A 20 -1.28 9.05 -1.55
N GLN A 21 -2.43 8.73 -0.96
CA GLN A 21 -3.10 9.64 -0.01
C GLN A 21 -2.27 9.88 1.26
N ILE A 22 -1.58 8.85 1.77
CA ILE A 22 -0.72 8.99 2.93
C ILE A 22 0.53 9.82 2.58
N HIS A 23 1.13 9.61 1.41
CA HIS A 23 2.32 10.34 0.99
C HIS A 23 2.05 11.80 0.60
N VAL A 24 1.04 12.04 -0.26
CA VAL A 24 0.76 13.37 -0.83
C VAL A 24 -0.10 14.22 0.09
N LYS A 25 -1.21 13.67 0.58
CA LYS A 25 -2.12 14.40 1.47
C LYS A 25 -1.71 14.32 2.94
N LYS A 26 -0.66 13.58 3.28
CA LYS A 26 -0.17 13.36 4.66
C LYS A 26 -1.30 12.96 5.61
N ARG A 27 -2.29 12.23 5.10
CA ARG A 27 -3.43 11.72 5.86
C ARG A 27 -2.96 10.55 6.72
N LEU A 28 -2.16 10.86 7.73
CA LEU A 28 -1.57 9.88 8.64
C LEU A 28 -2.64 9.19 9.50
N PHE A 29 -3.84 9.76 9.63
CA PHE A 29 -5.01 9.10 10.24
C PHE A 29 -5.39 7.76 9.58
N LEU A 30 -4.98 7.53 8.32
CA LEU A 30 -5.18 6.24 7.66
C LEU A 30 -4.26 5.13 8.20
N LEU A 31 -3.23 5.47 8.97
CA LEU A 31 -2.40 4.51 9.69
C LEU A 31 -3.12 4.10 10.98
N ALA A 32 -3.42 2.81 11.10
CA ALA A 32 -3.95 2.25 12.33
C ALA A 32 -3.00 2.53 13.50
N GLY A 33 -3.53 3.09 14.59
CA GLY A 33 -2.76 3.46 15.78
C GLY A 33 -2.07 4.83 15.71
N TYR A 34 -2.23 5.60 14.63
CA TYR A 34 -1.74 6.97 14.58
C TYR A 34 -2.65 7.89 15.41
N GLN A 35 -2.13 8.42 16.52
CA GLN A 35 -2.77 9.41 17.37
C GLN A 35 -2.16 10.79 17.09
N GLU A 36 -2.90 11.66 16.39
CA GLU A 36 -2.42 13.00 16.01
C GLU A 36 -2.00 13.87 17.20
N GLU A 37 -2.66 13.67 18.33
CA GLU A 37 -2.54 14.47 19.56
C GLU A 37 -1.31 14.09 20.39
N THR A 38 -0.85 12.84 20.28
CA THR A 38 0.27 12.29 21.07
C THR A 38 1.53 12.05 20.23
N PHE A 39 1.46 12.29 18.92
CA PHE A 39 2.57 11.99 18.01
C PHE A 39 3.68 13.05 18.09
N VAL A 40 4.76 12.72 18.79
CA VAL A 40 5.97 13.57 18.95
C VAL A 40 6.97 13.42 17.77
N GLY A 41 6.72 12.51 16.83
CA GLY A 41 7.63 12.21 15.72
C GLY A 41 7.52 13.12 14.49
N ASP A 42 8.41 12.91 13.50
CA ASP A 42 8.39 13.64 12.23
C ASP A 42 7.31 13.08 11.28
N LYS A 43 6.22 13.85 11.15
CA LYS A 43 5.06 13.52 10.30
C LYS A 43 5.44 13.33 8.83
N ASN A 44 6.42 14.07 8.32
CA ASN A 44 6.86 13.96 6.92
C ASN A 44 7.61 12.66 6.69
N LYS A 45 8.50 12.29 7.62
CA LYS A 45 9.29 11.07 7.52
C LYS A 45 8.38 9.84 7.60
N LEU A 46 7.39 9.86 8.50
CA LEU A 46 6.40 8.80 8.64
C LEU A 46 5.52 8.65 7.38
N ALA A 47 5.02 9.76 6.84
CA ALA A 47 4.22 9.77 5.61
C ALA A 47 5.01 9.22 4.40
N LYS A 48 6.29 9.59 4.27
CA LYS A 48 7.17 9.06 3.21
C LYS A 48 7.39 7.56 3.34
N LEU A 49 7.70 7.07 4.55
CA LEU A 49 7.95 5.65 4.80
C LEU A 49 6.68 4.82 4.55
N SER A 50 5.56 5.25 5.12
CA SER A 50 4.26 4.60 4.95
C SER A 50 3.81 4.57 3.49
N GLY A 51 3.96 5.70 2.79
CA GLY A 51 3.67 5.79 1.36
C GLY A 51 4.54 4.84 0.54
N ALA A 52 5.87 4.88 0.74
CA ALA A 52 6.82 4.01 0.05
C ALA A 52 6.53 2.52 0.31
N PHE A 53 6.23 2.15 1.55
CA PHE A 53 5.85 0.79 1.91
C PHE A 53 4.58 0.35 1.17
N SER A 54 3.55 1.21 1.14
CA SER A 54 2.31 0.93 0.43
C SER A 54 2.52 0.75 -1.08
N TYR A 55 3.39 1.55 -1.71
CA TYR A 55 3.75 1.35 -3.11
C TYR A 55 4.42 0.00 -3.36
N ILE A 56 5.38 -0.38 -2.52
CA ILE A 56 6.10 -1.65 -2.64
C ILE A 56 5.11 -2.81 -2.51
N VAL A 57 4.27 -2.79 -1.47
CA VAL A 57 3.26 -3.85 -1.23
C VAL A 57 2.24 -3.91 -2.36
N GLY A 58 1.75 -2.77 -2.84
CA GLY A 58 0.79 -2.72 -3.93
C GLY A 58 1.35 -3.28 -5.24
N VAL A 59 2.59 -2.91 -5.60
CA VAL A 59 3.28 -3.47 -6.77
C VAL A 59 3.55 -4.96 -6.61
N ALA A 60 4.02 -5.40 -5.43
CA ALA A 60 4.23 -6.81 -5.14
C ALA A 60 2.92 -7.62 -5.25
N THR A 61 1.80 -7.05 -4.81
CA THR A 61 0.47 -7.69 -4.90
C THR A 61 0.02 -7.89 -6.36
N ILE A 62 0.36 -6.97 -7.26
CA ILE A 62 0.06 -7.08 -8.69
C ILE A 62 0.98 -8.11 -9.38
N ILE A 63 2.25 -8.18 -8.98
CA ILE A 63 3.24 -9.11 -9.55
C ILE A 63 3.05 -10.54 -9.04
N LEU A 64 2.59 -10.71 -7.80
CA LEU A 64 2.40 -12.01 -7.15
C LEU A 64 1.61 -13.03 -7.99
N PRO A 65 0.43 -12.71 -8.55
CA PRO A 65 -0.31 -13.66 -9.38
C PRO A 65 0.43 -14.02 -10.68
N LEU A 66 1.26 -13.13 -11.25
CA LEU A 66 2.10 -13.45 -12.40
C LEU A 66 3.23 -14.43 -12.02
N GLY A 67 3.81 -14.27 -10.84
CA GLY A 67 4.82 -15.20 -10.31
C GLY A 67 4.23 -16.58 -10.01
N LEU A 68 3.03 -16.62 -9.43
CA LEU A 68 2.32 -17.87 -9.15
C LEU A 68 1.93 -18.61 -10.43
N GLU A 69 1.49 -17.91 -11.47
CA GLU A 69 1.18 -18.52 -12.77
C GLU A 69 2.44 -19.11 -13.44
N LYS A 70 3.61 -18.50 -13.23
CA LYS A 70 4.91 -18.99 -13.72
C LYS A 70 5.47 -20.19 -12.96
N ILE A 71 5.24 -20.27 -11.64
CA ILE A 71 5.87 -21.27 -10.75
C ILE A 71 4.93 -22.45 -10.47
N GLY A 72 3.62 -22.21 -10.39
CA GLY A 72 2.60 -23.21 -10.10
C GLY A 72 1.86 -23.77 -11.32
N GLY A 73 2.39 -23.52 -12.54
CA GLY A 73 1.91 -24.09 -13.79
C GLY A 73 2.14 -25.60 -13.90
#